data_AF-A0A355EZM7-F1
#
_entry.id   AF-A0A355EZM7-F1
#
_cell.length_a   1.000
_cell.length_b   1.000
_cell.length_c   1.000
_cell.angle_alpha   90.00
_cell.angle_beta   90.00
_cell.angle_gamma   90.00
#
_symmetry.space_group_name_H-M   'P 1'
#
loop_
_entity.id
_entity.type
_entity.pdbx_description
1 polymer ?
#
loop_
_entity_poly.entity_id
_entity_poly.type
_entity_poly.pdbx_seq_one_letter_code
_entity_poly.pdbx_strand_id
1 'polypeptide(L)'
;MASKTYAEAKDRMERRSKALAANSAELPELEISRARLDALLGDLRGLTAQQASLAAAKQEVSRQIEALIREGQSLLNLLDIGVKVHYGTRAEKLVEFGLQPFRSEPRVRLVGPDGETIKKKKKGKKGAAEAEPQSPTTDQ
;
A
#
# COMPACT_ATOMS: atom_id res chain seq x y z
N MET A 1 17.81 -6.77 0.38
CA MET A 1 19.09 -7.48 0.59
C MET A 1 20.29 -6.53 0.69
N ALA A 2 20.33 -5.37 0.01
CA ALA A 2 21.49 -4.48 0.02
C ALA A 2 21.61 -3.56 1.27
N SER A 3 20.53 -3.27 2.00
CA SER A 3 20.59 -2.34 3.15
C SER A 3 21.45 -2.83 4.32
N LYS A 4 21.43 -4.14 4.58
CA LYS A 4 22.16 -4.74 5.70
C LYS A 4 23.68 -4.72 5.46
N THR A 5 24.10 -4.95 4.21
CA THR A 5 25.52 -4.91 3.82
C THR A 5 26.10 -3.50 3.84
N TYR A 6 25.32 -2.46 3.49
CA TYR A 6 25.80 -1.07 3.55
C TYR A 6 25.97 -0.56 4.98
N ALA A 7 25.03 -0.87 5.88
CA ALA A 7 25.13 -0.48 7.28
C ALA A 7 26.35 -1.15 7.96
N GLU A 8 26.55 -2.45 7.73
CA GLU A 8 27.72 -3.18 8.23
C GLU A 8 29.04 -2.62 7.68
N ALA A 9 29.07 -2.25 6.39
CA ALA A 9 30.25 -1.63 5.77
C ALA A 9 30.55 -0.25 6.39
N LYS A 10 29.52 0.58 6.62
CA LYS A 10 29.64 1.88 7.30
C LYS A 10 30.20 1.70 8.70
N ASP A 11 29.61 0.82 9.51
CA ASP A 11 30.05 0.58 10.89
C ASP A 11 31.50 0.09 10.94
N ARG A 12 31.89 -0.77 10.00
CA ARG A 12 33.28 -1.23 9.87
C ARG A 12 34.22 -0.08 9.55
N MET A 13 33.86 0.82 8.63
CA MET A 13 34.65 1.99 8.27
C MET A 13 34.76 2.97 9.45
N GLU A 14 33.67 3.23 10.18
CA GLU A 14 33.67 4.11 11.35
C GLU A 14 34.55 3.58 12.49
N ARG A 15 34.47 2.28 12.77
CA ARG A 15 35.34 1.64 13.79
C ARG A 15 36.82 1.75 13.40
N ARG A 16 37.16 1.51 12.14
CA ARG A 16 38.53 1.64 11.63
C ARG A 16 39.03 3.09 11.67
N SER A 17 38.20 4.06 11.28
CA SER A 17 38.60 5.47 11.36
C SER A 17 38.89 5.89 12.81
N LYS A 18 38.05 5.49 13.76
CA LYS A 18 38.30 5.74 15.20
C LYS A 18 39.59 5.12 15.71
N ALA A 19 39.90 3.89 15.31
CA ALA A 19 41.14 3.22 15.69
C ALA A 19 42.38 3.91 15.08
N LEU A 20 42.31 4.30 13.80
CA LEU A 20 43.37 5.05 13.13
C LEU A 20 43.57 6.43 13.76
N ALA A 21 42.49 7.07 14.22
CA ALA A 21 42.56 8.33 14.94
C ALA A 21 43.29 8.23 16.27
N ALA A 22 43.00 7.18 17.04
CA ALA A 22 43.65 6.94 18.32
C ALA A 22 45.17 6.69 18.19
N ASN A 23 45.58 6.04 17.10
CA ASN A 23 47.00 5.68 16.86
C ASN A 23 47.70 6.62 15.87
N SER A 24 47.15 7.82 15.63
CA SER A 24 47.64 8.75 14.61
C SER A 24 49.09 9.22 14.82
N ALA A 25 49.54 9.30 16.08
CA ALA A 25 50.91 9.65 16.42
C ALA A 25 51.94 8.58 15.98
N GLU A 26 51.53 7.32 15.86
CA GLU A 26 52.39 6.20 15.44
C GLU A 26 52.42 6.03 13.92
N LEU A 27 51.43 6.61 13.20
CA LEU A 27 51.21 6.41 11.77
C LEU A 27 51.06 7.73 11.00
N PRO A 28 52.03 8.65 11.07
CA PRO A 28 51.92 9.97 10.44
C PRO A 28 51.78 9.90 8.91
N GLU A 29 52.36 8.88 8.27
CA GLU A 29 52.27 8.66 6.81
C GLU A 29 50.84 8.38 6.33
N LEU A 30 49.96 7.89 7.22
CA LEU A 30 48.58 7.55 6.89
C LEU A 30 47.59 8.68 7.14
N GLU A 31 48.02 9.82 7.67
CA GLU A 31 47.13 10.92 8.07
C GLU A 31 46.33 11.47 6.87
N ILE A 32 46.94 11.55 5.67
CA ILE A 32 46.26 11.95 4.43
C ILE A 32 45.13 10.96 4.10
N SER A 33 45.43 9.66 4.18
CA SER A 33 44.45 8.61 3.88
C SER A 33 43.33 8.57 4.92
N ARG A 34 43.65 8.82 6.19
CA ARG A 34 42.69 8.92 7.28
C ARG A 34 41.76 10.12 7.11
N ALA A 35 42.30 11.31 6.82
CA ALA A 35 41.49 12.50 6.56
C ALA A 35 40.52 12.27 5.39
N ARG A 36 40.96 11.57 4.34
CA ARG A 36 40.10 11.18 3.22
C ARG A 36 38.99 10.20 3.65
N LEU A 37 39.31 9.22 4.51
CA LEU A 37 38.31 8.29 5.04
C LEU A 37 37.24 9.02 5.88
N ASP A 38 37.66 9.99 6.70
CA ASP A 38 36.75 10.80 7.51
C ASP A 38 35.83 11.67 6.65
N ALA A 39 36.34 12.26 5.56
CA ALA A 39 35.52 12.98 4.59
C ALA A 39 34.46 12.07 3.95
N LEU A 40 34.85 10.89 3.48
CA LEU A 40 33.92 9.91 2.90
C LEU A 40 32.84 9.46 3.90
N LEU A 41 33.19 9.28 5.18
CA LEU A 41 32.23 8.98 6.22
C LEU A 41 31.26 10.14 6.48
N GLY A 42 31.73 11.38 6.39
CA GLY A 42 30.91 12.59 6.43
C GLY A 42 29.88 12.61 5.31
N ASP A 43 30.32 12.42 4.07
CA ASP A 43 29.45 12.38 2.88
C ASP A 43 28.42 11.26 3.00
N LEU A 44 28.85 10.07 3.42
CA LEU A 44 27.97 8.92 3.60
C LEU A 44 26.85 9.20 4.62
N ARG A 45 27.18 9.86 5.74
CA ARG A 45 26.17 10.28 6.73
C ARG A 45 25.18 11.26 6.14
N GLY A 46 25.65 12.27 5.42
CA GLY A 46 24.81 13.25 4.73
C GLY A 46 23.84 12.58 3.74
N LEU A 47 24.35 11.69 2.89
CA LEU A 47 23.54 10.95 1.93
C LEU A 47 22.52 10.02 2.60
N THR A 48 22.88 9.35 3.70
CA THR A 48 21.92 8.50 4.44
C THR A 48 20.79 9.31 5.07
N ALA A 49 21.08 10.52 5.58
CA ALA A 49 20.06 11.42 6.12
C ALA A 49 19.13 11.94 5.01
N GLN A 50 19.69 12.32 3.86
CA GLN A 50 18.89 12.70 2.68
C GLN A 50 18.01 11.56 2.20
N GLN A 51 18.54 10.34 2.13
CA GLN A 51 17.75 9.16 1.75
C GLN A 51 16.56 8.94 2.69
N ALA A 52 16.77 9.07 4.01
CA ALA A 52 15.68 8.95 4.99
C ALA A 52 14.62 10.04 4.81
N SER A 53 15.04 11.28 4.57
CA SER A 53 14.13 12.40 4.29
C SER A 53 13.31 12.17 3.02
N LEU A 54 13.94 11.74 1.93
CA LEU A 54 13.25 11.42 0.67
C LEU A 54 12.29 10.25 0.81
N ALA A 55 12.63 9.24 1.62
CA ALA A 55 11.73 8.13 1.92
C ALA A 55 10.49 8.61 2.67
N ALA A 56 10.64 9.49 3.65
CA ALA A 56 9.52 10.10 4.37
C ALA A 56 8.67 10.98 3.44
N ALA A 57 9.30 11.82 2.62
CA ALA A 57 8.60 12.65 1.64
C ALA A 57 7.81 11.81 0.63
N LYS A 58 8.38 10.71 0.16
CA LYS A 58 7.68 9.77 -0.72
C LYS A 58 6.43 9.20 -0.05
N GLN A 59 6.52 8.77 1.20
CA GLN A 59 5.37 8.22 1.93
C GLN A 59 4.26 9.26 2.08
N GLU A 60 4.62 10.49 2.40
CA GLU A 60 3.67 11.60 2.52
C GLU A 60 2.98 11.90 1.18
N VAL A 61 3.74 12.06 0.10
CA VAL A 61 3.20 12.28 -1.24
C VAL A 61 2.30 11.13 -1.68
N SER A 62 2.68 9.87 -1.40
CA SER A 62 1.82 8.72 -1.70
C SER A 62 0.47 8.78 -0.97
N ARG A 63 0.45 9.17 0.31
CA ARG A 63 -0.80 9.35 1.06
C ARG A 63 -1.67 10.46 0.46
N GLN A 64 -1.06 11.56 0.06
CA GLN A 64 -1.77 12.67 -0.59
C GLN A 64 -2.37 12.26 -1.93
N ILE A 65 -1.62 11.51 -2.75
CA ILE A 65 -2.13 10.94 -4.00
C ILE A 65 -3.31 10.01 -3.73
N GLU A 66 -3.21 9.11 -2.75
CA GLU A 66 -4.32 8.21 -2.40
C GLU A 66 -5.57 8.97 -1.95
N ALA A 67 -5.40 10.03 -1.15
CA ALA A 67 -6.50 10.87 -0.70
C ALA A 67 -7.20 11.55 -1.90
N LEU A 68 -6.42 12.17 -2.80
CA LEU A 68 -6.94 12.84 -4.00
C LEU A 68 -7.65 11.87 -4.94
N ILE A 69 -7.12 10.65 -5.13
CA ILE A 69 -7.78 9.64 -5.97
C ILE A 69 -9.13 9.25 -5.36
N ARG A 70 -9.21 9.05 -4.04
CA ARG A 70 -10.47 8.69 -3.37
C ARG A 70 -11.51 9.80 -3.48
N GLU A 71 -11.09 11.05 -3.30
CA GLU A 71 -11.97 12.21 -3.45
C GLU A 71 -12.45 12.35 -4.89
N GLY A 72 -11.54 12.25 -5.86
CA GLY A 72 -11.87 12.28 -7.29
C GLY A 72 -12.84 11.16 -7.69
N GLN A 73 -12.67 9.95 -7.17
CA GLN A 73 -13.61 8.84 -7.38
C GLN A 73 -15.00 9.13 -6.81
N SER A 74 -15.08 9.70 -5.61
CA SER A 74 -16.37 10.08 -5.02
C SER A 74 -17.07 11.16 -5.85
N LEU A 75 -16.32 12.15 -6.33
CA LEU A 75 -16.85 13.21 -7.17
C LEU A 75 -17.30 12.68 -8.54
N LEU A 76 -16.50 11.81 -9.17
CA LEU A 76 -16.90 11.12 -10.40
C LEU A 76 -18.18 10.31 -10.21
N ASN A 77 -18.29 9.53 -9.15
CA ASN A 77 -19.51 8.77 -8.87
C ASN A 77 -20.75 9.68 -8.75
N LEU A 78 -20.61 10.84 -8.09
CA LEU A 78 -21.70 11.81 -7.99
C LEU A 78 -22.07 12.36 -9.36
N LEU A 79 -21.09 12.75 -10.17
CA LEU A 79 -21.31 13.23 -11.53
C LEU A 79 -21.97 12.15 -12.40
N ASP A 80 -21.53 10.90 -12.30
CA ASP A 80 -22.09 9.78 -13.04
C ASP A 80 -23.55 9.53 -12.69
N ILE A 81 -23.92 9.66 -11.41
CA ILE A 81 -25.31 9.59 -10.96
C ILE A 81 -26.09 10.78 -11.55
N GLY A 82 -25.54 11.99 -11.49
CA GLY A 82 -26.17 13.19 -12.06
C GLY A 82 -26.45 13.04 -13.56
N VAL A 83 -25.47 12.55 -14.32
CA VAL A 83 -25.60 12.28 -15.76
C VAL A 83 -26.69 11.22 -16.02
N LYS A 84 -26.74 10.15 -15.21
CA LYS A 84 -27.79 9.12 -15.30
C LYS A 84 -29.18 9.63 -14.95
N VAL A 85 -29.30 10.55 -13.98
CA VAL A 85 -30.58 11.19 -13.62
C VAL A 85 -31.05 12.12 -14.73
N HIS A 86 -30.14 12.93 -15.31
CA HIS A 86 -30.48 13.89 -16.36
C HIS A 86 -30.90 13.23 -17.69
N TYR A 87 -30.15 12.23 -18.15
CA TYR A 87 -30.44 11.58 -19.43
C TYR A 87 -31.33 10.34 -19.30
N GLY A 88 -31.46 9.79 -18.10
CA GLY A 88 -32.13 8.52 -17.85
C GLY A 88 -31.17 7.33 -17.96
N THR A 89 -31.43 6.29 -17.15
CA THR A 89 -30.54 5.14 -16.98
C THR A 89 -30.39 4.26 -18.23
N ARG A 90 -31.26 4.42 -19.23
CA ARG A 90 -31.28 3.65 -20.48
C ARG A 90 -30.81 4.46 -21.71
N ALA A 91 -30.41 5.72 -21.52
CA ALA A 91 -30.02 6.56 -22.64
C ALA A 91 -28.67 6.12 -23.22
N GLU A 92 -28.61 5.93 -24.54
CA GLU A 92 -27.36 5.62 -25.25
C GLU A 92 -26.33 6.76 -25.16
N LYS A 93 -26.79 7.98 -24.86
CA LYS A 93 -25.94 9.15 -24.60
C LYS A 93 -25.02 8.98 -23.38
N LEU A 94 -25.28 8.00 -22.50
CA LEU A 94 -24.38 7.67 -21.39
C LEU A 94 -23.02 7.13 -21.87
N VAL A 95 -22.94 6.54 -23.07
CA VAL A 95 -21.71 5.97 -23.63
C VAL A 95 -20.65 7.06 -23.90
N GLU A 96 -21.07 8.27 -24.28
CA GLU A 96 -20.17 9.41 -24.48
C GLU A 96 -19.43 9.83 -23.20
N PHE A 97 -20.01 9.54 -22.04
CA PHE A 97 -19.42 9.79 -20.72
C PHE A 97 -18.69 8.56 -20.16
N GLY A 98 -18.49 7.52 -20.98
CA GLY A 98 -17.89 6.25 -20.53
C GLY A 98 -18.80 5.41 -19.62
N LEU A 99 -20.08 5.75 -19.53
CA LEU A 99 -21.06 5.06 -18.69
C LEU A 99 -21.85 4.04 -19.50
N GLN A 100 -21.99 2.82 -18.97
CA GLN A 100 -22.79 1.78 -19.62
C GLN A 100 -24.30 2.03 -19.39
N PRO A 101 -25.10 2.17 -20.46
CA PRO A 101 -26.56 2.24 -20.33
C PRO A 101 -27.12 0.93 -19.77
N PHE A 102 -28.16 1.03 -18.95
CA PHE A 102 -28.85 -0.15 -18.44
C PHE A 102 -29.63 -0.82 -19.56
N ARG A 103 -29.14 -1.97 -20.01
CA ARG A 103 -29.83 -2.87 -20.93
C ARG A 103 -30.30 -4.07 -20.14
N SER A 104 -31.62 -4.23 -19.98
CA SER A 104 -32.15 -5.46 -19.43
C SER A 104 -31.98 -6.57 -20.47
N GLU A 105 -31.03 -7.47 -20.26
CA GLU A 105 -31.02 -8.73 -21.01
C GLU A 105 -32.28 -9.54 -20.65
N PRO A 106 -33.00 -10.10 -21.64
CA PRO A 106 -34.10 -11.00 -21.34
C PRO A 106 -33.55 -12.19 -20.54
N ARG A 107 -34.14 -12.44 -19.36
CA ARG A 107 -33.77 -13.62 -18.56
C ARG A 107 -34.19 -14.88 -19.32
N VAL A 108 -33.25 -15.50 -20.03
CA VAL A 108 -33.44 -16.84 -20.58
C VAL A 108 -33.56 -17.80 -19.41
N ARG A 109 -34.76 -18.34 -19.20
CA ARG A 109 -34.96 -19.45 -18.26
C ARG A 109 -34.38 -20.68 -18.93
N LEU A 110 -33.40 -21.32 -18.29
CA LEU A 110 -32.93 -22.63 -18.71
C LEU A 110 -34.06 -23.63 -18.41
N VAL A 111 -34.78 -24.03 -19.45
CA VAL A 111 -35.84 -25.04 -19.39
C VAL A 111 -35.19 -26.38 -19.73
N GLY A 112 -35.44 -27.40 -18.89
CA GLY A 112 -35.01 -28.76 -19.20
C GLY A 112 -35.76 -29.35 -20.40
N PRO A 113 -35.32 -30.47 -20.97
CA PRO A 113 -36.03 -31.16 -22.04
C PRO A 113 -37.50 -31.51 -21.70
N ASP A 114 -37.83 -31.58 -20.40
CA ASP A 114 -39.17 -31.90 -19.89
C ASP A 114 -40.07 -30.66 -19.66
N GLY A 115 -39.64 -29.46 -20.08
CA GLY A 115 -40.44 -28.23 -19.96
C GLY A 115 -40.41 -27.58 -18.57
N GLU A 116 -39.78 -28.19 -17.57
CA GLU A 116 -39.68 -27.64 -16.22
C GLU A 116 -38.49 -26.67 -16.02
N THR A 117 -38.71 -25.61 -15.24
CA THR A 117 -37.67 -24.62 -14.93
C THR A 117 -36.73 -25.12 -13.84
N ILE A 118 -35.42 -25.13 -14.09
CA ILE A 118 -34.41 -25.51 -13.09
C ILE A 118 -34.31 -24.40 -12.02
N LYS A 119 -34.92 -24.62 -10.85
CA LYS A 119 -34.82 -23.70 -9.70
C LYS A 119 -33.39 -23.74 -9.15
N LYS A 120 -32.61 -22.65 -9.32
CA LYS A 120 -31.31 -22.48 -8.62
C LYS A 120 -31.54 -22.54 -7.10
N LYS A 121 -31.07 -23.59 -6.45
CA LYS A 121 -31.11 -23.78 -4.99
C LYS A 121 -30.32 -22.64 -4.33
N LYS A 122 -31.00 -21.76 -3.58
CA LYS A 122 -30.39 -20.72 -2.74
C LYS A 122 -29.44 -21.40 -1.73
N LYS A 123 -28.13 -21.26 -1.89
CA LYS A 123 -27.15 -21.67 -0.87
C LYS A 123 -27.16 -20.61 0.24
N GLY A 124 -28.10 -20.72 1.17
CA GLY A 124 -28.20 -19.88 2.34
C GLY A 124 -27.09 -20.18 3.35
N LYS A 125 -26.32 -19.14 3.70
CA LYS A 125 -26.02 -18.70 5.07
C LYS A 125 -25.94 -19.83 6.13
N LYS A 126 -24.72 -20.25 6.49
CA LYS A 126 -24.45 -21.04 7.70
C LYS A 126 -23.37 -20.32 8.50
N GLY A 127 -23.73 -19.79 9.66
CA GLY A 127 -22.81 -19.12 10.57
C GLY A 127 -23.48 -18.07 11.44
N ALA A 128 -24.43 -18.48 12.29
CA ALA A 128 -24.81 -17.78 13.53
C ALA A 128 -25.74 -18.68 14.37
N ALA A 129 -25.55 -18.62 15.70
CA ALA A 129 -26.23 -19.32 16.80
C ALA A 129 -25.76 -20.77 17.03
N GLU A 130 -25.40 -21.24 18.23
CA GLU A 130 -25.64 -20.75 19.60
C GLU A 130 -24.78 -21.61 20.54
N ALA A 131 -24.05 -21.00 21.48
CA ALA A 131 -23.46 -21.70 22.62
C ALA A 131 -23.38 -20.74 23.82
N GLU A 132 -24.43 -20.75 24.63
CA GLU A 132 -24.48 -20.27 26.02
C GLU A 132 -25.49 -21.18 26.76
N PRO A 133 -25.53 -21.27 28.11
CA PRO A 133 -24.56 -20.84 29.14
C PRO A 133 -24.29 -21.95 30.19
N GLN A 134 -23.06 -22.09 30.73
CA GLN A 134 -22.86 -22.71 32.06
C GLN A 134 -21.69 -22.05 32.79
N SER A 135 -22.04 -21.22 33.78
CA SER A 135 -21.16 -20.81 34.87
C SER A 135 -20.94 -21.97 35.85
N PRO A 136 -19.75 -22.06 36.45
CA PRO A 136 -19.67 -22.38 37.86
C PRO A 136 -18.82 -21.34 38.63
N THR A 137 -19.45 -20.75 39.63
CA THR A 137 -18.82 -20.18 40.83
C THR A 137 -17.91 -21.22 41.51
N THR A 138 -16.71 -20.83 41.95
CA THR A 138 -16.19 -20.98 43.35
C THR A 138 -14.67 -20.74 43.41
N ASP A 139 -14.26 -19.88 44.36
CA ASP A 139 -12.93 -19.64 44.99
C ASP A 139 -11.73 -19.25 44.08
N GLN A 140 -10.94 -18.20 44.34
CA GLN A 140 -10.56 -17.46 45.56
C GLN A 140 -10.37 -15.97 45.27
#